data_AF-A0A1D2MJT4-F1
#
_entry.id   AF-A0A1D2MJT4-F1
#
_cell.length_a   1.000
_cell.length_b   1.000
_cell.length_c   1.000
_cell.angle_alpha   90.00
_cell.angle_beta   90.00
_cell.angle_gamma   90.00
#
_symmetry.space_group_name_H-M   'P 1'
#
loop_
_entity.id
_entity.type
_entity.pdbx_description
1 polymer ?
#
loop_
_entity_poly.entity_id
_entity_poly.type
_entity_poly.pdbx_seq_one_letter_code
_entity_poly.pdbx_strand_id
1 'polypeptide(L)'
;MINLNGKVGACGYIPIWLQPIHPIQLVKTDQVTGEILRHKATGFAIKCEDGEPGQLIGKIMDGVPMARYDGYTDKVATEKKIARNVFKEGDKYYMTGDCMMRDKYGYFYFQDRLGDTFRWKSENVATTMNNVVYGVKVPGTEGSACMASILDVYDGEIEINRLADGLKQSLPKYAMPMFIRMVNNERGLDMTGTFKVQKMRMKKEGFNIEMMDDPVFVYSTFTKSYRRLDLETYKEIMKGNYRF
;
A
#
# COMPACT_ATOMS: atom_id res chain seq x y z
N MET A 1 -4.17 -11.17 -17.96
CA MET A 1 -5.21 -12.21 -17.83
C MET A 1 -6.54 -11.59 -18.24
N ILE A 2 -7.44 -12.34 -18.86
CA ILE A 2 -8.76 -11.85 -19.28
C ILE A 2 -9.81 -12.87 -18.83
N ASN A 3 -10.89 -12.40 -18.21
CA ASN A 3 -12.03 -13.24 -17.81
C ASN A 3 -12.99 -13.43 -19.00
N LEU A 4 -12.59 -14.25 -19.97
CA LEU A 4 -13.40 -14.53 -21.17
C LEU A 4 -14.67 -15.33 -20.87
N ASN A 5 -14.71 -16.01 -19.71
CA ASN A 5 -15.81 -16.87 -19.30
C ASN A 5 -16.90 -16.11 -18.53
N GLY A 6 -16.74 -14.79 -18.29
CA GLY A 6 -17.73 -13.96 -17.62
C GLY A 6 -17.99 -14.33 -16.16
N LYS A 7 -17.05 -15.02 -15.50
CA LYS A 7 -17.21 -15.43 -14.09
C LYS A 7 -17.27 -14.19 -13.20
N VAL A 8 -18.42 -13.93 -12.57
CA VAL A 8 -18.62 -12.76 -11.70
C VAL A 8 -17.52 -12.67 -10.64
N GLY A 9 -16.91 -11.50 -10.51
CA GLY A 9 -15.83 -11.21 -9.55
C GLY A 9 -14.43 -11.65 -9.97
N ALA A 10 -14.28 -12.51 -10.99
CA ALA A 10 -12.96 -12.91 -11.46
C ALA A 10 -12.35 -11.87 -12.41
N CYS A 11 -11.07 -11.58 -12.23
CA CYS A 11 -10.29 -10.67 -13.09
C CYS A 11 -9.55 -11.44 -14.20
N GLY A 12 -9.42 -12.75 -14.06
CA GLY A 12 -8.66 -13.57 -14.98
C GLY A 12 -8.87 -15.06 -14.76
N TYR A 13 -8.47 -15.83 -15.75
CA TYR A 13 -8.50 -17.29 -15.72
C TYR A 13 -7.22 -17.84 -16.33
N ILE A 14 -6.60 -18.80 -15.65
CA ILE A 14 -5.50 -19.60 -16.17
C ILE A 14 -5.83 -21.06 -15.83
N PRO A 15 -5.98 -21.95 -16.84
CA PRO A 15 -6.27 -23.36 -16.60
C PRO A 15 -5.27 -24.00 -15.64
N ILE A 16 -5.77 -24.84 -14.72
CA ILE A 16 -4.96 -25.45 -13.65
C ILE A 16 -3.76 -26.22 -14.21
N TRP A 17 -3.94 -26.95 -15.31
CA TRP A 17 -2.87 -27.72 -15.95
C TRP A 17 -1.77 -26.83 -16.56
N LEU A 18 -2.09 -25.58 -16.92
CA LEU A 18 -1.14 -24.61 -17.47
C LEU A 18 -0.38 -23.86 -16.37
N GLN A 19 -0.94 -23.78 -15.15
CA GLN A 19 -0.38 -23.03 -14.02
C GLN A 19 1.10 -23.31 -13.75
N PRO A 20 1.62 -24.55 -13.71
CA PRO A 20 3.01 -24.80 -13.31
C PRO A 20 4.05 -24.18 -14.26
N ILE A 21 3.71 -24.00 -15.54
CA ILE A 21 4.60 -23.48 -16.58
C ILE A 21 4.24 -22.06 -17.03
N HIS A 22 3.10 -21.54 -16.58
CA HIS A 22 2.63 -20.23 -16.95
C HIS A 22 3.57 -19.13 -16.42
N PRO A 23 3.88 -18.07 -17.19
CA PRO A 23 4.81 -17.03 -16.75
C PRO A 23 4.26 -16.20 -15.57
N ILE A 24 2.94 -16.15 -15.40
CA ILE A 24 2.30 -15.51 -14.25
C ILE A 24 2.15 -16.55 -13.13
N GLN A 25 2.64 -16.22 -11.94
CA GLN A 25 2.58 -17.05 -10.73
C GLN A 25 2.05 -16.24 -9.55
N LEU A 26 1.56 -16.93 -8.51
CA LEU A 26 1.10 -16.34 -7.24
C LEU A 26 2.01 -16.82 -6.10
N VAL A 27 2.60 -15.89 -5.36
CA VAL A 27 3.53 -16.18 -4.25
C VAL A 27 3.08 -15.54 -2.95
N LYS A 28 3.40 -16.20 -1.83
CA LYS A 28 3.13 -15.67 -0.50
C LYS A 28 4.03 -14.46 -0.25
N THR A 29 3.43 -13.41 0.30
CA THR A 29 4.15 -12.20 0.69
C THR A 29 3.79 -11.78 2.10
N ASP A 30 4.75 -11.18 2.78
CA ASP A 30 4.49 -10.48 4.02
C ASP A 30 3.57 -9.28 3.73
N GLN A 31 2.42 -9.23 4.40
CA GLN A 31 1.39 -8.22 4.15
C GLN A 31 1.81 -6.82 4.62
N VAL A 32 2.83 -6.72 5.49
CA VAL A 32 3.32 -5.46 6.08
C VAL A 32 4.49 -4.91 5.27
N THR A 33 5.46 -5.74 4.92
CA THR A 33 6.67 -5.33 4.20
C THR A 33 6.51 -5.44 2.68
N GLY A 34 5.59 -6.29 2.21
CA GLY A 34 5.42 -6.63 0.79
C GLY A 34 6.51 -7.59 0.26
N GLU A 35 7.39 -8.08 1.13
CA GLU A 35 8.48 -8.98 0.74
C GLU A 35 7.97 -10.40 0.49
N ILE A 36 8.60 -11.10 -0.46
CA ILE A 36 8.27 -12.49 -0.80
C ILE A 36 8.72 -13.42 0.31
N LEU A 37 7.80 -14.24 0.82
CA LEU A 37 8.11 -15.29 1.78
C LEU A 37 8.83 -16.44 1.09
N ARG A 38 9.96 -16.87 1.68
CA ARG A 38 10.85 -17.88 1.10
C ARG A 38 11.02 -19.09 2.02
N HIS A 39 11.16 -20.27 1.42
CA HIS A 39 11.45 -21.51 2.14
C HIS A 39 12.85 -21.43 2.78
N LYS A 40 12.95 -21.73 4.08
CA LYS A 40 14.22 -21.68 4.81
C LYS A 40 15.30 -22.63 4.26
N ALA A 41 14.89 -23.80 3.74
CA ALA A 41 15.82 -24.82 3.25
C ALA A 41 16.36 -24.51 1.85
N THR A 42 15.53 -23.97 0.95
CA THR A 42 15.88 -23.77 -0.47
C THR A 42 16.15 -22.32 -0.84
N GLY A 43 15.69 -21.36 -0.03
CA GLY A 43 15.74 -19.93 -0.35
C GLY A 43 14.74 -19.48 -1.43
N PHE A 44 13.93 -20.38 -1.99
CA PHE A 44 12.95 -20.07 -3.04
C PHE A 44 11.62 -19.56 -2.48
N ALA A 45 10.88 -18.81 -3.28
CA ALA A 45 9.57 -18.27 -2.94
C ALA A 45 8.54 -19.37 -2.68
N ILE A 46 7.67 -19.14 -1.71
CA ILE A 46 6.57 -20.04 -1.37
C ILE A 46 5.37 -19.70 -2.26
N LYS A 47 4.84 -20.69 -2.99
CA LYS A 47 3.62 -20.53 -3.79
C LYS A 47 2.39 -20.46 -2.89
N CYS A 48 1.37 -19.72 -3.33
CA CYS A 48 0.05 -19.75 -2.69
C CYS A 48 -0.72 -21.02 -3.06
N GLU A 49 -1.44 -21.56 -2.09
CA GLU A 49 -2.46 -22.60 -2.32
C GLU A 49 -3.76 -21.97 -2.84
N ASP A 50 -4.71 -22.81 -3.24
CA ASP A 50 -6.02 -22.33 -3.66
C ASP A 50 -6.77 -21.70 -2.47
N GLY A 51 -7.38 -20.54 -2.70
CA GLY A 51 -8.03 -19.76 -1.67
C GLY A 51 -7.08 -18.91 -0.82
N GLU A 52 -5.76 -19.03 -1.00
CA GLU A 52 -4.80 -18.20 -0.28
C GLU A 52 -4.49 -16.90 -1.05
N PRO A 53 -4.53 -15.73 -0.39
CA PRO A 53 -4.10 -14.48 -0.99
C PRO A 53 -2.57 -14.43 -1.11
N GLY A 54 -2.08 -13.80 -2.18
CA GLY A 54 -0.67 -13.55 -2.39
C GLY A 54 -0.39 -12.53 -3.49
N GLN A 55 0.88 -12.22 -3.69
CA GLN A 55 1.27 -11.28 -4.73
C GLN A 55 1.37 -11.97 -6.09
N LEU A 56 0.77 -11.33 -7.10
CA LEU A 56 0.93 -11.74 -8.47
C LEU A 56 2.32 -11.34 -8.99
N ILE A 57 3.06 -12.28 -9.57
CA ILE A 57 4.38 -12.05 -10.18
C ILE A 57 4.40 -12.52 -11.63
N GLY A 58 5.16 -11.81 -12.47
CA GLY A 58 5.32 -12.13 -13.89
C GLY A 58 6.75 -12.49 -14.24
N LYS A 59 6.98 -13.65 -14.85
CA LYS A 59 8.31 -14.11 -15.25
C LYS A 59 8.90 -13.18 -16.31
N ILE A 60 10.13 -12.73 -16.08
CA ILE A 60 10.90 -11.95 -17.04
C ILE A 60 11.61 -12.95 -17.96
N MET A 61 11.27 -12.91 -19.25
CA MET A 61 11.86 -13.76 -20.27
C MET A 61 12.76 -12.92 -21.17
N ASP A 62 14.07 -13.09 -21.01
CA ASP A 62 15.06 -12.42 -21.84
C ASP A 62 14.87 -12.87 -23.31
N GLY A 63 14.68 -11.93 -24.25
CA GLY A 63 14.55 -12.21 -25.69
C GLY A 63 13.13 -12.26 -26.27
N VAL A 64 12.08 -12.11 -25.46
CA VAL A 64 10.69 -11.97 -25.96
C VAL A 64 10.26 -10.50 -25.83
N PRO A 65 10.07 -9.75 -26.95
CA PRO A 65 9.76 -8.31 -26.89
C PRO A 65 8.51 -7.96 -26.07
N MET A 66 7.49 -8.83 -26.09
CA MET A 66 6.24 -8.66 -25.32
C MET A 66 6.39 -8.93 -23.80
N ALA A 67 7.45 -9.63 -23.38
CA ALA A 67 7.74 -9.92 -21.97
C ALA A 67 8.99 -9.16 -21.48
N ARG A 68 9.55 -8.29 -22.33
CA ARG A 68 10.66 -7.41 -22.00
C ARG A 68 10.11 -6.30 -21.11
N TYR A 69 10.54 -6.29 -19.86
CA TYR A 69 10.28 -5.16 -18.97
C TYR A 69 11.33 -4.10 -19.26
N ASP A 70 10.99 -3.09 -20.07
CA ASP A 70 11.91 -2.01 -20.48
C ASP A 70 12.27 -1.02 -19.35
N GLY A 71 11.77 -1.28 -18.13
CA GLY A 71 12.03 -0.43 -16.97
C GLY A 71 11.25 0.87 -17.00
N TYR A 72 11.04 1.45 -15.82
CA TYR A 72 10.69 2.87 -15.74
C TYR A 72 11.98 3.70 -15.84
N THR A 73 11.84 4.99 -16.11
CA THR A 73 12.90 6.01 -16.21
C THR A 73 13.88 6.06 -15.03
N ASP A 74 13.57 5.38 -13.91
CA ASP A 74 14.46 5.16 -12.77
C ASP A 74 14.88 3.68 -12.65
N LYS A 75 16.16 3.41 -12.95
CA LYS A 75 16.75 2.06 -12.88
C LYS A 75 16.77 1.48 -11.47
N VAL A 76 16.88 2.33 -10.43
CA VAL A 76 16.95 1.88 -9.03
C VAL A 76 15.58 1.42 -8.55
N ALA A 77 14.53 2.16 -8.89
CA ALA A 77 13.15 1.76 -8.61
C ALA A 77 12.75 0.50 -9.39
N THR A 78 13.31 0.32 -10.59
CA THR A 78 13.09 -0.87 -11.43
C THR A 78 13.72 -2.12 -10.82
N GLU A 79 14.98 -2.07 -10.36
CA GLU A 79 15.65 -3.22 -9.74
C GLU A 79 14.96 -3.68 -8.45
N LYS A 80 14.43 -2.75 -7.65
CA LYS A 80 13.67 -3.09 -6.44
C LYS A 80 12.39 -3.90 -6.72
N LYS A 81 11.85 -3.82 -7.94
CA LYS A 81 10.66 -4.58 -8.35
C LYS A 81 10.98 -5.92 -9.00
N ILE A 82 12.27 -6.27 -9.14
CA ILE A 82 12.69 -7.54 -9.73
C ILE A 82 13.07 -8.51 -8.61
N ALA A 83 12.28 -9.57 -8.46
CA ALA A 83 12.61 -10.70 -7.62
C ALA A 83 13.50 -11.69 -8.40
N ARG A 84 14.61 -12.09 -7.78
CA ARG A 84 15.57 -13.06 -8.35
C ARG A 84 15.52 -14.37 -7.58
N ASN A 85 15.92 -15.46 -8.23
CA ASN A 85 15.97 -16.79 -7.64
C ASN A 85 14.65 -17.14 -6.94
N VAL A 86 13.53 -16.98 -7.65
CA VAL A 86 12.16 -17.13 -7.14
C VAL A 86 11.80 -18.61 -7.07
N PHE A 87 11.89 -19.36 -8.16
CA PHE A 87 11.58 -20.80 -8.16
C PHE A 87 12.78 -21.68 -8.54
N LYS A 88 13.81 -21.08 -9.14
CA LYS A 88 15.09 -21.71 -9.42
C LYS A 88 16.19 -20.67 -9.49
N GLU A 89 17.43 -21.09 -9.36
CA GLU A 89 18.57 -20.20 -9.52
C GLU A 89 18.60 -19.55 -10.92
N GLY A 90 18.87 -18.25 -10.96
CA GLY A 90 18.97 -17.44 -12.17
C GLY A 90 17.65 -16.94 -12.75
N ASP A 91 16.49 -17.41 -12.26
CA ASP A 91 15.21 -16.87 -12.73
C ASP A 91 14.93 -15.47 -12.18
N LYS A 92 14.14 -14.71 -12.94
CA LYS A 92 13.78 -13.32 -12.67
C LYS A 92 12.27 -13.14 -12.84
N TYR A 93 11.64 -12.49 -11.88
CA TYR A 93 10.23 -12.14 -11.92
C TYR A 93 10.03 -10.68 -11.58
N TYR A 94 9.09 -10.04 -12.28
CA TYR A 94 8.60 -8.73 -11.93
C TYR A 94 7.48 -8.84 -10.90
N MET A 95 7.60 -8.05 -9.84
CA MET A 95 6.60 -7.89 -8.79
C MET A 95 5.55 -6.86 -9.23
N THR A 96 4.31 -7.32 -9.43
CA THR A 96 3.22 -6.44 -9.92
C THR A 96 2.69 -5.50 -8.84
N GLY A 97 2.79 -5.91 -7.57
CA GLY A 97 2.18 -5.21 -6.44
C GLY A 97 0.68 -5.50 -6.24
N ASP A 98 0.05 -6.31 -7.09
CA ASP A 98 -1.36 -6.69 -6.91
C ASP A 98 -1.47 -7.96 -6.05
N CYS A 99 -2.27 -7.88 -4.98
CA CYS A 99 -2.65 -9.02 -4.15
C CYS A 99 -3.88 -9.69 -4.78
N MET A 100 -3.74 -10.97 -5.11
CA MET A 100 -4.79 -11.77 -5.72
C MET A 100 -4.97 -13.09 -4.97
N MET A 101 -6.12 -13.70 -5.16
CA MET A 101 -6.43 -15.05 -4.72
C MET A 101 -6.83 -15.88 -5.94
N ARG A 102 -6.36 -17.14 -6.00
CA ARG A 102 -6.79 -18.10 -7.02
C ARG A 102 -7.76 -19.11 -6.42
N ASP A 103 -8.85 -19.43 -7.10
CA ASP A 103 -9.70 -20.56 -6.68
C ASP A 103 -9.25 -21.90 -7.28
N LYS A 104 -9.86 -22.99 -6.79
CA LYS A 104 -9.63 -24.37 -7.24
C LYS A 104 -9.95 -24.63 -8.70
N TYR A 105 -10.54 -23.68 -9.42
CA TYR A 105 -10.85 -23.78 -10.85
C TYR A 105 -9.85 -23.00 -11.71
N GLY A 106 -8.95 -22.22 -11.12
CA GLY A 106 -7.97 -21.40 -11.84
C GLY A 106 -8.44 -19.97 -12.14
N TYR A 107 -9.54 -19.51 -11.53
CA TYR A 107 -9.94 -18.11 -11.60
C TYR A 107 -9.17 -17.28 -10.57
N PHE A 108 -8.80 -16.07 -10.99
CA PHE A 108 -8.11 -15.09 -10.14
C PHE A 108 -9.06 -13.98 -9.75
N TYR A 109 -9.03 -13.64 -8.47
CA TYR A 109 -9.83 -12.59 -7.85
C TYR A 109 -8.88 -11.54 -7.28
N PHE A 110 -9.03 -10.29 -7.71
CA PHE A 110 -8.30 -9.19 -7.13
C PHE A 110 -8.77 -8.99 -5.68
N GLN A 111 -7.82 -8.92 -4.76
CA GLN A 111 -8.08 -8.67 -3.34
C GLN A 111 -7.73 -7.23 -3.00
N ASP A 112 -6.50 -6.83 -3.30
CA ASP A 112 -5.98 -5.52 -2.90
C ASP A 112 -4.71 -5.16 -3.68
N ARG A 113 -4.17 -3.96 -3.46
CA ARG A 113 -2.80 -3.60 -3.83
C ARG A 113 -1.89 -3.60 -2.60
N LEU A 114 -0.77 -4.31 -2.71
CA LEU A 114 0.25 -4.31 -1.66
C LEU A 114 0.81 -2.89 -1.50
N GLY A 115 0.64 -2.35 -0.30
CA GLY A 115 0.97 -0.98 0.06
C GLY A 115 -0.24 -0.05 0.26
N ASP A 116 -1.44 -0.44 -0.17
CA ASP A 116 -2.70 0.31 -0.01
C ASP A 116 -3.47 -0.03 1.29
N THR A 117 -3.11 -1.13 1.95
CA THR A 117 -3.59 -1.54 3.29
C THR A 117 -2.46 -1.51 4.32
N PHE A 118 -2.76 -1.13 5.56
CA PHE A 118 -1.84 -1.15 6.68
C PHE A 118 -2.54 -1.62 7.97
N ARG A 119 -1.74 -2.08 8.94
CA ARG A 119 -2.25 -2.62 10.21
C ARG A 119 -2.03 -1.62 11.34
N TRP A 120 -3.08 -1.21 12.04
CA TRP A 120 -3.01 -0.33 13.21
C TRP A 120 -3.56 -1.03 14.44
N LYS A 121 -2.76 -1.17 15.52
CA LYS A 121 -3.19 -1.82 16.77
C LYS A 121 -3.94 -3.15 16.53
N SER A 122 -3.37 -4.00 15.67
CA SER A 122 -3.94 -5.29 15.24
C SER A 122 -5.13 -5.29 14.28
N GLU A 123 -5.61 -4.13 13.83
CA GLU A 123 -6.73 -4.00 12.88
C GLU A 123 -6.25 -3.67 11.46
N ASN A 124 -6.89 -4.25 10.43
CA ASN A 124 -6.60 -3.94 9.03
C ASN A 124 -7.36 -2.68 8.59
N VAL A 125 -6.65 -1.72 8.00
CA VAL A 125 -7.22 -0.48 7.45
C VAL A 125 -6.92 -0.42 5.95
N ALA A 126 -7.97 -0.51 5.15
CA ALA A 126 -7.91 -0.46 3.67
C ALA A 126 -8.36 0.92 3.14
N THR A 127 -7.81 1.33 2.00
CA THR A 127 -8.09 2.64 1.40
C THR A 127 -9.16 2.60 0.30
N THR A 128 -10.28 3.30 0.48
CA THR A 128 -11.33 3.42 -0.55
C THR A 128 -11.21 4.71 -1.37
N MET A 129 -10.95 4.50 -2.67
CA MET A 129 -10.83 5.34 -3.88
C MET A 129 -10.77 6.88 -3.94
N ASN A 130 -11.11 7.71 -2.95
CA ASN A 130 -11.08 9.17 -3.17
C ASN A 130 -10.22 9.98 -2.19
N ASN A 131 -9.73 9.36 -1.11
CA ASN A 131 -8.86 10.01 -0.13
C ASN A 131 -7.52 9.28 -0.03
N VAL A 132 -6.44 10.04 0.08
CA VAL A 132 -5.08 9.49 0.15
C VAL A 132 -4.81 9.08 1.59
N VAL A 133 -5.28 7.90 1.96
CA VAL A 133 -5.02 7.30 3.27
C VAL A 133 -3.85 6.33 3.17
N TYR A 134 -2.99 6.29 4.17
CA TYR A 134 -1.84 5.38 4.22
C TYR A 134 -1.33 5.20 5.65
N GLY A 135 -0.62 4.11 5.88
CA GLY A 135 -0.04 3.80 7.18
C GLY A 135 1.34 4.40 7.36
N VAL A 136 1.56 5.11 8.47
CA VAL A 136 2.85 5.69 8.85
C VAL A 136 3.42 5.01 10.10
N LYS A 137 4.74 4.85 10.16
CA LYS A 137 5.39 4.25 11.34
C LYS A 137 5.51 5.28 12.45
N VAL A 138 5.03 4.93 13.64
CA VAL A 138 5.19 5.74 14.84
C VAL A 138 6.06 4.97 15.84
N PRO A 139 7.18 5.55 16.31
CA PRO A 139 8.02 4.92 17.33
C PRO A 139 7.23 4.50 18.57
N GLY A 140 7.55 3.32 19.12
CA GLY A 140 6.90 2.81 20.32
C GLY A 140 5.49 2.27 20.14
N THR A 141 4.98 2.16 18.91
CA THR A 141 3.66 1.57 18.61
C THR A 141 3.75 0.33 17.74
N GLU A 142 2.85 -0.62 17.95
CA GLU A 142 2.73 -1.80 17.09
C GLU A 142 1.92 -1.48 15.83
N GLY A 143 2.46 -1.84 14.66
CA GLY A 143 1.83 -1.59 13.37
C GLY A 143 2.21 -0.26 12.72
N SER A 144 1.22 0.41 12.13
CA SER A 144 1.31 1.69 11.43
C SER A 144 0.08 2.52 11.75
N ALA A 145 0.27 3.78 12.16
CA ALA A 145 -0.83 4.70 12.43
C ALA A 145 -1.47 5.17 11.13
N CYS A 146 -2.80 5.35 11.16
CA CYS A 146 -3.53 5.89 10.02
C CYS A 146 -3.17 7.36 9.79
N MET A 147 -2.75 7.68 8.57
CA MET A 147 -2.56 9.05 8.10
C MET A 147 -3.44 9.29 6.87
N ALA A 148 -4.19 10.40 6.87
CA ALA A 148 -4.95 10.85 5.73
C ALA A 148 -4.32 12.13 5.16
N SER A 149 -4.21 12.23 3.84
CA SER A 149 -3.90 13.47 3.16
C SER A 149 -5.13 13.97 2.41
N ILE A 150 -5.53 15.19 2.70
CA ILE A 150 -6.75 15.82 2.20
C ILE A 150 -6.32 17.05 1.40
N LEU A 151 -6.74 17.12 0.15
CA LEU A 151 -6.54 18.30 -0.68
C LEU A 151 -7.55 19.37 -0.26
N ASP A 152 -7.05 20.51 0.18
CA ASP A 152 -7.88 21.67 0.49
C ASP A 152 -8.14 22.47 -0.79
N VAL A 153 -9.22 22.11 -1.48
CA VAL A 153 -9.62 22.73 -2.76
C VAL A 153 -10.11 24.18 -2.62
N TYR A 154 -10.36 24.65 -1.39
CA TYR A 154 -10.91 25.97 -1.10
C TYR A 154 -9.98 26.83 -0.23
N ASP A 155 -8.68 26.50 -0.15
CA ASP A 155 -7.64 27.27 0.54
C ASP A 155 -7.97 27.70 1.98
N GLY A 156 -8.09 26.71 2.88
CA GLY A 156 -8.20 26.94 4.33
C GLY A 156 -9.62 26.96 4.87
N GLU A 157 -10.63 26.67 4.05
CA GLU A 157 -12.02 26.56 4.49
C GLU A 157 -12.35 25.24 5.19
N ILE A 158 -11.48 24.22 5.07
CA ILE A 158 -11.72 22.95 5.75
C ILE A 158 -11.53 23.11 7.26
N GLU A 159 -12.65 23.18 7.97
CA GLU A 159 -12.68 23.22 9.41
C GLU A 159 -12.35 21.83 10.00
N ILE A 160 -11.10 21.66 10.45
CA ILE A 160 -10.56 20.37 10.92
C ILE A 160 -11.39 19.72 12.04
N ASN A 161 -12.03 20.54 12.90
CA ASN A 161 -12.87 20.03 13.99
C ASN A 161 -14.18 19.44 13.48
N ARG A 162 -14.83 20.09 12.49
CA ARG A 162 -16.02 19.52 11.83
C ARG A 162 -15.68 18.24 11.08
N LEU A 163 -14.53 18.20 10.43
CA LEU A 163 -14.03 16.97 9.82
C LEU A 163 -13.85 15.86 10.87
N ALA A 164 -13.29 16.18 12.03
CA ALA A 164 -13.13 15.23 13.13
C ALA A 164 -14.48 14.62 13.54
N ASP A 165 -15.51 15.43 13.67
CA ASP A 165 -16.83 14.99 14.09
C ASP A 165 -17.52 14.12 13.03
N GLY A 166 -17.39 14.48 11.75
CA GLY A 166 -17.86 13.65 10.64
C GLY A 166 -17.15 12.29 10.58
N LEU A 167 -15.83 12.27 10.76
CA LEU A 167 -15.04 11.04 10.78
C LEU A 167 -15.42 10.14 11.95
N LYS A 168 -15.61 10.68 13.16
CA LYS A 168 -16.04 9.90 14.34
C LYS A 168 -17.40 9.22 14.16
N GLN A 169 -18.33 9.89 13.46
CA GLN A 169 -19.65 9.33 13.20
C GLN A 169 -19.61 8.25 12.12
N SER A 170 -18.67 8.36 11.18
CA SER A 170 -18.61 7.51 9.99
C SER A 170 -17.63 6.34 10.12
N LEU A 171 -16.63 6.43 10.99
CA LEU A 171 -15.54 5.46 11.11
C LEU A 171 -15.47 4.83 12.50
N PRO A 172 -15.16 3.52 12.59
CA PRO A 172 -14.83 2.90 13.86
C PRO A 172 -13.52 3.49 14.42
N LYS A 173 -13.34 3.42 15.74
CA LYS A 173 -12.19 4.01 16.44
C LYS A 173 -10.83 3.58 15.88
N TYR A 174 -10.70 2.36 15.37
CA TYR A 174 -9.45 1.85 14.81
C TYR A 174 -9.13 2.41 13.42
N ALA A 175 -10.13 2.88 12.67
CA ALA A 175 -9.96 3.46 11.34
C ALA A 175 -9.77 4.99 11.37
N MET A 176 -9.92 5.61 12.55
CA MET A 176 -9.70 7.04 12.72
C MET A 176 -8.26 7.43 12.34
N PRO A 177 -8.07 8.41 11.44
CA PRO A 177 -6.74 8.93 11.14
C PRO A 177 -6.10 9.54 12.37
N MET A 178 -4.95 9.04 12.78
CA MET A 178 -4.17 9.64 13.86
C MET A 178 -3.48 10.92 13.39
N PHE A 179 -3.22 11.00 12.09
CA PHE A 179 -2.65 12.18 11.44
C PHE A 179 -3.48 12.60 10.23
N ILE A 180 -3.64 13.90 10.05
CA ILE A 180 -4.22 14.49 8.84
C ILE A 180 -3.23 15.51 8.28
N ARG A 181 -2.81 15.35 7.04
CA ARG A 181 -2.06 16.36 6.28
C ARG A 181 -3.03 17.10 5.37
N MET A 182 -3.04 18.42 5.47
CA MET A 182 -3.82 19.29 4.59
C MET A 182 -2.91 19.75 3.46
N VAL A 183 -3.18 19.28 2.25
CA VAL A 183 -2.41 19.62 1.05
C VAL A 183 -3.00 20.86 0.43
N ASN A 184 -2.19 21.89 0.20
CA ASN A 184 -2.62 23.14 -0.42
C ASN A 184 -2.93 22.94 -1.93
N ASN A 185 -3.97 23.62 -2.42
CA ASN A 185 -4.43 23.56 -3.81
C ASN A 185 -3.37 23.99 -4.83
N GLU A 186 -2.53 24.97 -4.49
CA GLU A 186 -1.45 25.48 -5.37
C GLU A 186 -0.39 24.41 -5.68
N ARG A 187 -0.14 23.52 -4.70
CA ARG A 187 0.82 22.42 -4.85
C ARG A 187 0.19 21.19 -5.50
N GLY A 188 -1.12 21.02 -5.31
CA GLY A 188 -1.87 19.84 -5.74
C GLY A 188 -1.38 18.56 -5.03
N LEU A 189 -2.08 17.45 -5.29
CA LEU A 189 -1.53 16.13 -4.93
C LEU A 189 -0.41 15.78 -5.90
N ASP A 190 0.72 15.27 -5.40
CA ASP A 190 1.81 14.76 -6.24
C ASP A 190 1.28 13.63 -7.13
N MET A 191 0.91 13.96 -8.37
CA MET A 191 0.42 13.02 -9.36
C MET A 191 1.60 12.56 -10.21
N THR A 192 1.72 11.25 -10.43
CA THR A 192 2.57 10.71 -11.50
C THR A 192 2.05 11.14 -12.87
N GLY A 193 2.86 10.99 -13.93
CA GLY A 193 2.43 11.24 -15.33
C GLY A 193 1.22 10.40 -15.81
N THR A 194 0.63 9.57 -14.94
CA THR A 194 -0.62 8.83 -15.15
C THR A 194 -1.77 9.31 -14.25
N PHE A 195 -1.67 10.51 -13.68
CA PHE A 195 -2.64 11.09 -12.73
C PHE A 195 -2.87 10.26 -11.45
N LYS A 196 -1.95 9.36 -11.11
CA LYS A 196 -1.99 8.56 -9.86
C LYS A 196 -1.17 9.24 -8.76
N VAL A 197 -1.75 9.39 -7.58
CA VAL A 197 -1.10 9.95 -6.39
C VAL A 197 0.14 9.14 -5.98
N GLN A 198 1.25 9.81 -5.72
CA GLN A 198 2.52 9.20 -5.26
C GLN A 198 2.49 8.80 -3.78
N LYS A 199 1.63 7.83 -3.42
CA LYS A 199 1.48 7.32 -2.03
C LYS A 199 2.81 6.90 -1.38
N MET A 200 3.77 6.39 -2.15
CA MET A 200 5.07 5.95 -1.64
C MET A 200 5.92 7.09 -1.06
N ARG A 201 5.92 8.25 -1.72
CA ARG A 201 6.62 9.45 -1.23
C ARG A 201 5.95 9.96 0.05
N MET A 202 4.63 10.08 0.02
CA MET A 202 3.83 10.55 1.16
C MET A 202 3.96 9.63 2.38
N LYS A 203 4.04 8.32 2.16
CA LYS A 203 4.31 7.32 3.20
C LYS A 203 5.71 7.46 3.80
N LYS A 204 6.71 7.82 2.98
CA LYS A 204 8.10 8.05 3.42
C LYS A 204 8.24 9.36 4.21
N GLU A 205 7.60 10.43 3.74
CA GLU A 205 7.53 11.71 4.47
C GLU A 205 6.75 11.56 5.78
N GLY A 206 5.68 10.77 5.77
CA GLY A 206 4.87 10.48 6.94
C GLY A 206 4.30 11.75 7.56
N PHE A 207 4.39 11.87 8.89
CA PHE A 207 4.01 13.06 9.66
C PHE A 207 5.22 13.96 9.99
N ASN A 208 6.35 13.79 9.29
CA ASN A 208 7.54 14.60 9.53
C ASN A 208 7.35 16.02 8.99
N ILE A 209 7.02 16.94 9.88
CA ILE A 209 6.79 18.36 9.59
C ILE A 209 8.05 19.11 9.14
N GLU A 210 9.25 18.53 9.28
CA GLU A 210 10.49 19.12 8.78
C GLU A 210 10.74 18.77 7.30
N MET A 211 10.01 17.79 6.76
CA MET A 211 10.12 17.35 5.37
C MET A 211 9.00 17.90 4.46
N MET A 212 8.05 18.65 5.03
CA MET A 212 6.90 19.19 4.30
C MET A 212 6.45 20.54 4.87
N ASP A 213 5.96 21.40 3.98
CA ASP A 213 5.40 22.71 4.36
C ASP A 213 3.91 22.63 4.71
N ASP A 214 3.26 21.54 4.27
CA ASP A 214 1.83 21.30 4.47
C ASP A 214 1.50 21.17 5.97
N PRO A 215 0.42 21.80 6.45
CA PRO A 215 0.01 21.65 7.84
C PRO A 215 -0.44 20.21 8.12
N VAL A 216 0.22 19.61 9.11
CA VAL A 216 -0.13 18.31 9.66
C VAL A 216 -0.87 18.50 10.97
N PHE A 217 -1.88 17.68 11.22
CA PHE A 217 -2.69 17.65 12.42
C PHE A 217 -2.59 16.26 13.05
N VAL A 218 -2.54 16.22 14.38
CA VAL A 218 -2.55 14.98 15.17
C VAL A 218 -3.84 14.88 15.97
N TYR A 219 -4.44 13.69 15.99
CA TYR A 219 -5.62 13.41 16.79
C TYR A 219 -5.24 13.14 18.24
N SER A 220 -5.92 13.82 19.17
CA SER A 220 -5.86 13.49 20.60
C SER A 220 -7.13 12.75 21.00
N THR A 221 -6.99 11.55 21.55
CA THR A 221 -8.10 10.77 22.12
C THR A 221 -8.63 11.37 23.42
N PHE A 222 -7.81 12.16 24.12
CA PHE A 222 -8.22 12.86 25.34
C PHE A 222 -9.21 13.99 25.04
N THR A 223 -8.82 14.92 24.15
CA THR A 223 -9.71 16.02 23.74
C THR A 223 -10.71 15.61 22.66
N LYS A 224 -10.52 14.42 22.06
CA LYS A 224 -11.25 13.93 20.89
C LYS A 224 -11.26 14.94 19.75
N SER A 225 -10.13 15.60 19.50
CA SER A 225 -10.03 16.61 18.46
C SER A 225 -8.67 16.53 17.77
N TYR A 226 -8.60 17.11 16.56
CA TYR A 226 -7.33 17.33 15.88
C TYR A 226 -6.72 18.64 16.37
N ARG A 227 -5.40 18.63 16.56
CA ARG A 227 -4.61 19.84 16.79
C ARG A 227 -3.47 19.90 15.79
N ARG A 228 -3.05 21.11 15.41
CA ARG A 228 -1.90 21.29 14.54
C ARG A 228 -0.66 20.69 15.20
N LEU A 229 0.09 19.91 14.44
CA LEU A 229 1.32 19.27 14.89
C LEU A 229 2.45 20.29 14.86
N ASP A 230 2.89 20.70 16.04
CA ASP A 230 4.08 21.54 16.22
C ASP A 230 5.34 20.69 16.43
N LEU A 231 6.49 21.34 16.38
CA LEU A 231 7.80 20.68 16.49
C LEU A 231 8.03 20.03 17.85
N GLU A 232 7.49 20.59 18.92
CA GLU A 232 7.59 20.04 20.27
C GLU A 232 6.84 18.72 20.37
N THR A 233 5.58 18.71 19.93
CA THR A 233 4.73 17.52 19.87
C THR A 233 5.31 16.46 18.96
N TYR A 234 5.82 16.86 17.79
CA TYR A 234 6.50 15.94 16.88
C TYR A 234 7.68 15.25 17.57
N LYS A 235 8.53 16.00 18.28
CA LYS A 235 9.66 15.45 19.04
C LYS A 235 9.20 14.49 20.13
N GLU A 236 8.11 14.79 20.85
CA GLU A 236 7.56 13.88 21.86
C GLU A 236 6.96 12.59 21.27
N ILE A 237 6.33 12.67 20.10
CA ILE A 237 5.87 11.49 19.34
C ILE A 237 7.08 10.64 18.93
N MET A 238 8.14 11.27 18.42
CA MET A 238 9.35 10.56 17.97
C MET A 238 10.12 9.89 19.12
N LYS A 239 10.03 10.43 20.35
CA LYS A 239 10.54 9.78 21.57
C LYS A 239 9.65 8.66 22.09
N GLY A 240 8.42 8.51 21.59
CA GLY A 240 7.44 7.52 22.07
C GLY A 240 6.70 7.96 23.35
N ASN A 241 6.81 9.23 23.76
CA ASN A 241 6.17 9.75 24.97
C ASN A 241 4.74 10.25 24.73
N TYR A 242 4.36 10.43 23.47
CA TYR A 242 3.05 10.94 23.12
C TYR A 242 1.98 9.85 23.21
N ARG A 243 0.95 10.11 24.01
CA ARG A 243 -0.25 9.26 24.07
C ARG A 243 -1.30 9.81 23.13
N PHE A 244 -1.57 9.02 22.11
CA PHE A 244 -2.67 9.21 21.17
C PHE A 244 -4.00 9.14 21.88
#